data_AF-A0A1M5EZ16-F1
#
_entry.id   AF-A0A1M5EZ16-F1
#
_cell.length_a   1.000
_cell.length_b   1.000
_cell.length_c   1.000
_cell.angle_alpha   90.00
_cell.angle_beta   90.00
_cell.angle_gamma   90.00
#
_symmetry.space_group_name_H-M   'P 1'
#
loop_
_entity.id
_entity.type
_entity.pdbx_description
1 polymer ?
#
loop_
_entity_poly.entity_id
_entity_poly.type
_entity_poly.pdbx_seq_one_letter_code
_entity_poly.pdbx_strand_id
1 'polypeptide(L)'
;MKIKTFSFLLIASSLALFSCNNNADEDTPETGGTQEKKLESYKFIYMQYPQAVLATGSNNVTIEYDLNNRPIKRVGGLLATSPQTGFNFIFSPNVYNEITYGNNTASIISKLNSTDGTIIAENKKSFDFENGKIIKKTILSNNETIQYVYEQNKISRLISTKNNHLASQSNIYYNQNGNVDSIVTRSAIWNNITSSYQINFSAKGRIVEVFKNYDNKANPTKNLMIFDEIFLRSLSQNNYSSYESKSYDNSGQVYEFNTRSWTLNYTNNEINFGN
;
A
#
# COMPACT_ATOMS: atom_id res chain seq x y z
N MET A 1 22.05 41.72 -79.73
CA MET A 1 20.86 41.50 -80.57
C MET A 1 20.16 40.23 -80.10
N LYS A 2 18.85 40.33 -79.84
CA LYS A 2 17.85 39.30 -79.50
C LYS A 2 17.93 38.57 -78.15
N ILE A 3 17.07 39.06 -77.26
CA ILE A 3 16.43 38.41 -76.11
C ILE A 3 15.59 37.21 -76.59
N LYS A 4 15.59 36.12 -75.81
CA LYS A 4 14.40 35.28 -75.57
C LYS A 4 14.41 34.77 -74.13
N THR A 5 13.43 35.24 -73.38
CA THR A 5 12.92 34.72 -72.10
C THR A 5 12.22 33.37 -72.32
N PHE A 6 12.35 32.43 -71.39
CA PHE A 6 11.23 31.56 -70.99
C PHE A 6 11.46 30.96 -69.59
N SER A 7 10.37 30.92 -68.83
CA SER A 7 10.27 30.69 -67.39
C SER A 7 10.16 29.21 -66.98
N PHE A 8 10.49 28.99 -65.70
CA PHE A 8 9.91 28.03 -64.74
C PHE A 8 9.96 26.51 -65.03
N LEU A 9 10.66 25.78 -64.16
CA LEU A 9 9.99 24.90 -63.18
C LEU A 9 10.94 24.51 -62.03
N LEU A 10 10.51 24.78 -60.80
CA LEU A 10 11.10 24.28 -59.56
C LEU A 10 10.83 22.77 -59.43
N ILE A 11 11.86 21.98 -59.12
CA ILE A 11 11.71 20.73 -58.37
C ILE A 11 12.77 20.75 -57.26
N ALA A 12 12.30 21.04 -56.05
CA ALA A 12 13.04 20.87 -54.82
C ALA A 12 13.14 19.36 -54.53
N SER A 13 14.35 18.82 -54.54
CA SER A 13 14.64 17.48 -54.04
C SER A 13 15.49 17.63 -52.78
N SER A 14 14.82 17.70 -51.64
CA SER A 14 15.40 17.66 -50.31
C SER A 14 15.99 16.26 -50.06
N LEU A 15 17.31 16.16 -50.12
CA LEU A 15 18.08 15.03 -49.59
C LEU A 15 17.97 15.05 -48.05
N ALA A 16 17.19 14.13 -47.51
CA ALA A 16 17.22 13.81 -46.08
C ALA A 16 18.51 13.06 -45.77
N LEU A 17 19.44 13.74 -45.11
CA LEU A 17 20.57 13.11 -44.43
C LEU A 17 20.06 12.53 -43.11
N PHE A 18 19.90 11.21 -43.06
CA PHE A 18 19.80 10.46 -41.81
C PHE A 18 21.17 10.53 -41.12
N SER A 19 21.29 11.44 -40.15
CA SER A 19 22.37 11.43 -39.17
C SER A 19 21.83 10.84 -37.88
N CYS A 20 22.20 9.59 -37.60
CA CYS A 20 22.10 9.01 -36.27
C CYS A 20 22.98 9.83 -35.32
N ASN A 21 22.38 10.56 -34.40
CA ASN A 21 23.08 11.03 -33.21
C ASN A 21 22.44 10.35 -32.00
N ASN A 22 23.17 9.41 -31.41
CA ASN A 22 22.86 8.82 -30.12
C ASN A 22 23.12 9.89 -29.05
N ASN A 23 22.11 10.67 -28.71
CA ASN A 23 22.12 11.41 -27.46
C ASN A 23 21.59 10.47 -26.38
N ALA A 24 22.52 9.96 -25.58
CA ALA A 24 22.20 9.55 -24.22
C ALA A 24 21.65 10.79 -23.52
N ASP A 25 20.36 10.77 -23.22
CA ASP A 25 19.75 11.77 -22.34
C ASP A 25 20.40 11.61 -20.96
N GLU A 26 21.31 12.53 -20.64
CA GLU A 26 21.69 12.82 -19.27
C GLU A 26 20.42 13.31 -18.56
N ASP A 27 19.88 12.46 -17.69
CA ASP A 27 18.87 12.81 -16.70
C ASP A 27 19.37 14.00 -15.89
N THR A 28 18.95 15.19 -16.29
CA THR A 28 19.10 16.39 -15.49
C THR A 28 18.07 16.29 -14.37
N PRO A 29 18.44 16.41 -13.09
CA PRO A 29 17.49 16.25 -12.00
C PRO A 29 16.47 17.39 -12.07
N GLU A 30 15.20 17.05 -12.30
CA GLU A 30 14.05 17.95 -12.14
C GLU A 30 14.02 18.46 -10.70
N THR A 31 14.66 19.61 -10.51
CA THR A 31 14.60 20.44 -9.33
C THR A 31 13.32 21.26 -9.42
N GLY A 32 12.21 20.61 -9.05
CA GLY A 32 10.89 21.24 -9.08
C GLY A 32 9.76 20.35 -8.53
N GLY A 33 10.07 19.38 -7.67
CA GLY A 33 9.05 18.54 -7.05
C GLY A 33 8.29 19.32 -5.98
N THR A 34 7.01 19.64 -6.23
CA THR A 34 6.04 19.91 -5.16
C THR A 34 6.18 18.84 -4.10
N GLN A 35 6.65 19.22 -2.91
CA GLN A 35 6.85 18.32 -1.79
C GLN A 35 5.51 17.61 -1.51
N GLU A 36 5.45 16.29 -1.70
CA GLU A 36 4.23 15.52 -1.46
C GLU A 36 3.79 15.73 -0.01
N LYS A 37 2.57 16.25 0.19
CA LYS A 37 2.08 16.60 1.53
C LYS A 37 2.05 15.35 2.41
N LYS A 38 2.72 15.44 3.57
CA LYS A 38 2.77 14.36 4.55
C LYS A 38 1.45 14.21 5.28
N LEU A 39 1.06 12.97 5.54
CA LEU A 39 -0.02 12.67 6.47
C LEU A 39 0.52 12.68 7.90
N GLU A 40 0.25 13.74 8.66
CA GLU A 40 0.70 13.88 10.05
C GLU A 40 -0.31 13.35 11.06
N SER A 41 -1.58 13.30 10.70
CA SER A 41 -2.63 12.74 11.54
C SER A 41 -3.83 12.24 10.75
N TYR A 42 -4.56 11.30 11.34
CA TYR A 42 -5.81 10.79 10.81
C TYR A 42 -6.69 10.21 11.92
N LYS A 43 -8.00 10.16 11.70
CA LYS A 43 -8.95 9.40 12.52
C LYS A 43 -8.84 7.93 12.14
N PHE A 44 -8.72 7.03 13.10
CA PHE A 44 -8.53 5.60 12.81
C PHE A 44 -9.62 5.04 11.90
N ILE A 45 -10.84 5.58 11.99
CA ILE A 45 -11.99 5.16 11.18
C ILE A 45 -11.74 5.27 9.67
N TYR A 46 -10.85 6.16 9.20
CA TYR A 46 -10.53 6.33 7.77
C TYR A 46 -9.53 5.30 7.21
N MET A 47 -8.95 4.46 8.06
CA MET A 47 -7.97 3.44 7.65
C MET A 47 -8.53 2.02 7.81
N GLN A 48 -7.77 1.02 7.35
CA GLN A 48 -8.15 -0.40 7.38
C GLN A 48 -7.84 -1.08 8.71
N TYR A 49 -8.38 -0.54 9.80
CA TYR A 49 -8.38 -1.26 11.08
C TYR A 49 -9.32 -2.48 11.02
N PRO A 50 -9.09 -3.52 11.85
CA PRO A 50 -10.03 -4.62 12.06
C PRO A 50 -11.48 -4.17 12.32
N GLN A 51 -12.44 -5.06 12.10
CA GLN A 51 -13.84 -4.84 12.46
C GLN A 51 -14.05 -4.91 13.99
N ALA A 52 -15.20 -4.42 14.46
CA ALA A 52 -15.59 -4.43 15.87
C ALA A 52 -14.57 -3.73 16.80
N VAL A 53 -14.16 -2.52 16.42
CA VAL A 53 -13.32 -1.63 17.22
C VAL A 53 -14.20 -0.63 17.97
N LEU A 54 -14.09 -0.59 19.28
CA LEU A 54 -14.69 0.45 20.11
C LEU A 54 -13.82 1.72 20.06
N ALA A 55 -14.42 2.83 19.62
CA ALA A 55 -13.80 4.15 19.71
C ALA A 55 -14.01 4.72 21.12
N THR A 56 -12.93 5.01 21.85
CA THR A 56 -13.02 5.69 23.15
C THR A 56 -12.22 6.98 23.16
N GLY A 57 -12.87 8.09 23.53
CA GLY A 57 -12.24 9.40 23.62
C GLY A 57 -11.71 9.90 22.28
N SER A 58 -10.45 10.38 22.26
CA SER A 58 -9.77 10.76 21.02
C SER A 58 -9.47 9.53 20.18
N ASN A 59 -9.95 9.54 18.95
CA ASN A 59 -9.75 8.50 17.95
C ASN A 59 -8.71 8.91 16.88
N ASN A 60 -7.86 9.88 17.23
CA ASN A 60 -6.79 10.40 16.39
C ASN A 60 -5.55 9.52 16.49
N VAL A 61 -4.95 9.29 15.34
CA VAL A 61 -3.61 8.75 15.19
C VAL A 61 -2.72 9.86 14.67
N THR A 62 -1.51 9.98 15.21
CA THR A 62 -0.49 10.93 14.74
C THR A 62 0.75 10.21 14.27
N ILE A 63 1.47 10.82 13.32
CA ILE A 63 2.73 10.31 12.76
C ILE A 63 3.79 11.40 12.89
N GLU A 64 4.91 11.07 13.53
CA GLU A 64 6.10 11.91 13.62
C GLU A 64 7.13 11.44 12.58
N TYR A 65 7.89 12.38 12.01
CA TYR A 65 8.84 12.13 10.92
C TYR A 65 10.25 12.60 11.29
N ASP A 66 11.27 11.96 10.72
CA ASP A 66 12.65 12.47 10.78
C ASP A 66 12.92 13.57 9.74
N LEU A 67 14.15 14.10 9.75
CA LEU A 67 14.64 15.11 8.81
C LEU A 67 14.67 14.62 7.34
N ASN A 68 14.66 13.30 7.13
CA ASN A 68 14.60 12.67 5.80
C ASN A 68 13.16 12.35 5.38
N ASN A 69 12.16 12.89 6.10
CA ASN A 69 10.74 12.69 5.84
C ASN A 69 10.26 11.23 5.98
N ARG A 70 10.94 10.42 6.80
CA ARG A 70 10.55 9.04 7.08
C ARG A 70 9.79 8.96 8.41
N PRO A 71 8.71 8.17 8.51
CA PRO A 71 7.97 8.04 9.77
C PRO A 71 8.85 7.38 10.83
N ILE A 72 8.99 8.00 12.00
CA ILE A 72 9.79 7.50 13.14
C ILE A 72 8.93 7.11 14.34
N LYS A 73 7.71 7.63 14.43
CA LYS A 73 6.77 7.29 15.49
C LYS A 73 5.34 7.43 15.02
N ARG A 74 4.47 6.51 15.48
CA ARG A 74 3.01 6.61 15.31
C ARG A 74 2.34 6.47 16.67
N VAL A 75 1.47 7.39 17.05
CA VAL A 75 0.74 7.36 18.32
C VAL A 75 -0.74 7.15 18.05
N GLY A 76 -1.37 6.23 18.77
CA GLY A 76 -2.73 5.74 18.53
C GLY A 76 -2.71 4.32 17.96
N GLY A 77 -3.46 3.42 18.58
CA GLY A 77 -3.52 2.02 18.16
C GLY A 77 -4.64 1.24 18.84
N LEU A 78 -4.65 -0.08 18.61
CA LEU A 78 -5.68 -0.95 19.15
C LEU A 78 -5.14 -1.76 20.32
N LEU A 79 -5.95 -1.89 21.37
CA LEU A 79 -5.78 -2.86 22.44
C LEU A 79 -6.82 -3.95 22.27
N ALA A 80 -6.43 -5.21 22.47
CA ALA A 80 -7.40 -6.29 22.60
C ALA A 80 -8.27 -6.03 23.83
N THR A 81 -9.56 -6.28 23.73
CA THR A 81 -10.49 -6.16 24.87
C THR A 81 -11.13 -7.51 25.18
N SER A 82 -11.80 -7.58 26.32
CA SER A 82 -12.53 -8.77 26.75
C SER A 82 -13.71 -9.03 25.79
N PRO A 83 -13.94 -10.29 25.36
CA PRO A 83 -15.05 -10.64 24.46
C PRO A 83 -16.43 -10.23 25.01
N GLN A 84 -16.57 -10.11 26.34
CA GLN A 84 -17.80 -9.69 27.01
C GLN A 84 -18.24 -8.27 26.65
N THR A 85 -17.34 -7.43 26.13
CA THR A 85 -17.67 -6.07 25.69
C THR A 85 -18.45 -6.03 24.36
N GLY A 86 -18.49 -7.14 23.62
CA GLY A 86 -19.05 -7.19 22.26
C GLY A 86 -18.13 -6.60 21.18
N PHE A 87 -16.94 -6.13 21.57
CA PHE A 87 -15.90 -5.64 20.68
C PHE A 87 -14.66 -6.52 20.78
N ASN A 88 -13.88 -6.60 19.71
CA ASN A 88 -12.60 -7.32 19.71
C ASN A 88 -11.45 -6.41 20.16
N PHE A 89 -11.60 -5.11 19.89
CA PHE A 89 -10.57 -4.13 20.15
C PHE A 89 -11.16 -2.83 20.70
N ILE A 90 -10.34 -2.10 21.44
CA ILE A 90 -10.57 -0.72 21.85
C ILE A 90 -9.45 0.16 21.31
N PHE A 91 -9.81 1.32 20.74
CA PHE A 91 -8.81 2.30 20.33
C PHE A 91 -8.20 2.97 21.56
N SER A 92 -6.88 3.08 21.60
CA SER A 92 -6.15 3.74 22.68
C SER A 92 -5.11 4.72 22.13
N PRO A 93 -5.11 5.98 22.60
CA PRO A 93 -4.06 6.95 22.28
C PRO A 93 -2.73 6.61 22.94
N ASN A 94 -2.71 5.69 23.90
CA ASN A 94 -1.51 5.31 24.65
C ASN A 94 -0.70 4.21 23.95
N VAL A 95 -1.28 3.54 22.94
CA VAL A 95 -0.55 2.61 22.08
C VAL A 95 0.26 3.41 21.08
N TYR A 96 1.54 3.09 20.94
CA TYR A 96 2.40 3.75 19.97
C TYR A 96 3.36 2.77 19.31
N ASN A 97 3.88 3.18 18.16
CA ASN A 97 4.90 2.48 17.41
C ASN A 97 6.14 3.35 17.31
N GLU A 98 7.30 2.77 17.59
CA GLU A 98 8.60 3.36 17.27
C GLU A 98 9.18 2.67 16.04
N ILE A 99 9.76 3.47 15.15
CA ILE A 99 10.36 3.00 13.92
C ILE A 99 11.84 3.37 13.91
N THR A 100 12.69 2.37 13.76
CA THR A 100 14.15 2.54 13.65
C THR A 100 14.60 2.11 12.27
N TYR A 101 15.39 2.96 11.61
CA TYR A 101 15.97 2.68 10.30
C TYR A 101 17.43 2.23 10.44
N GLY A 102 17.80 1.19 9.70
CA GLY A 102 19.17 0.71 9.55
C GLY A 102 19.62 0.75 8.08
N ASN A 103 20.73 0.07 7.78
CA ASN A 103 21.15 -0.10 6.40
C ASN A 103 20.12 -0.96 5.64
N ASN A 104 19.42 -0.37 4.67
CA ASN A 104 18.37 -1.02 3.87
C ASN A 104 17.31 -1.77 4.68
N THR A 105 17.05 -1.36 5.92
CA THR A 105 16.12 -2.03 6.83
C THR A 105 15.35 -1.03 7.69
N ALA A 106 14.17 -1.41 8.15
CA ALA A 106 13.43 -0.70 9.19
C ALA A 106 12.81 -1.70 10.17
N SER A 107 12.72 -1.33 11.44
CA SER A 107 12.06 -2.12 12.48
C SER A 107 10.95 -1.29 13.11
N ILE A 108 9.77 -1.88 13.28
CA ILE A 108 8.65 -1.31 14.02
C ILE A 108 8.46 -2.11 15.30
N ILE A 109 8.37 -1.40 16.42
CA ILE A 109 8.06 -1.99 17.74
C ILE A 109 6.79 -1.33 18.26
N SER A 110 5.76 -2.13 18.56
CA SER A 110 4.56 -1.66 19.28
C SER A 110 4.82 -1.60 20.78
N LYS A 111 4.46 -0.48 21.40
CA LYS A 111 4.57 -0.23 22.84
C LYS A 111 3.27 0.37 23.39
N LEU A 112 3.07 0.25 24.70
CA LEU A 112 1.96 0.88 25.41
C LEU A 112 2.55 1.77 26.51
N ASN A 113 2.14 3.04 26.52
CA ASN A 113 2.42 3.93 27.64
C ASN A 113 1.34 3.73 28.71
N SER A 114 1.51 2.73 29.59
CA SER A 114 0.56 2.51 30.68
C SER A 114 1.13 2.88 32.05
N THR A 115 0.33 3.62 32.82
CA THR A 115 0.56 3.88 34.24
C THR A 115 -0.06 2.82 35.14
N ASP A 116 -0.97 1.98 34.62
CA ASP A 116 -1.70 0.96 35.40
C ASP A 116 -1.04 -0.43 35.39
N GLY A 117 0.12 -0.55 34.76
CA GLY A 117 0.86 -1.82 34.64
C GLY A 117 0.40 -2.73 33.50
N THR A 118 -0.58 -2.32 32.68
CA THR A 118 -0.96 -3.05 31.46
C THR A 118 0.24 -3.16 30.52
N ILE A 119 0.58 -4.40 30.14
CA ILE A 119 1.58 -4.72 29.13
C ILE A 119 0.90 -5.14 27.84
N ILE A 120 1.42 -4.69 26.70
CA ILE A 120 1.08 -5.28 25.41
C ILE A 120 2.20 -6.23 24.98
N ALA A 121 1.84 -7.34 24.35
CA ALA A 121 2.82 -8.19 23.72
C ALA A 121 3.61 -7.36 22.71
N GLU A 122 4.93 -7.40 22.81
CA GLU A 122 5.80 -6.72 21.85
C GLU A 122 5.55 -7.32 20.46
N ASN A 123 4.93 -6.55 19.58
CA ASN A 123 4.76 -6.92 18.19
C ASN A 123 5.88 -6.25 17.39
N LYS A 124 6.95 -7.00 17.16
CA LYS A 124 8.10 -6.54 16.40
C LYS A 124 8.00 -6.99 14.95
N LYS A 125 8.10 -6.02 14.05
CA LYS A 125 8.12 -6.22 12.60
C LYS A 125 9.41 -5.65 12.04
N SER A 126 10.03 -6.35 11.09
CA SER A 126 11.12 -5.79 10.30
C SER A 126 10.75 -5.73 8.83
N PHE A 127 11.33 -4.75 8.13
CA PHE A 127 11.16 -4.50 6.71
C PHE A 127 12.53 -4.44 6.08
N ASP A 128 12.72 -5.19 4.99
CA ASP A 128 13.93 -5.15 4.17
C ASP A 128 13.63 -4.35 2.91
N PHE A 129 14.58 -3.50 2.52
CA PHE A 129 14.46 -2.60 1.39
C PHE A 129 15.49 -2.92 0.32
N GLU A 130 15.10 -2.72 -0.94
CA GLU A 130 15.99 -2.74 -2.08
C GLU A 130 15.60 -1.59 -3.01
N ASN A 131 16.55 -0.73 -3.37
CA ASN A 131 16.32 0.44 -4.22
C ASN A 131 15.12 1.31 -3.74
N GLY A 132 15.03 1.53 -2.42
CA GLY A 132 13.97 2.32 -1.79
C GLY A 132 12.59 1.64 -1.71
N LYS A 133 12.45 0.40 -2.19
CA LYS A 133 11.20 -0.37 -2.14
C LYS A 133 11.26 -1.42 -1.04
N ILE A 134 10.14 -1.65 -0.35
CA ILE A 134 10.02 -2.79 0.57
C ILE A 134 9.99 -4.06 -0.25
N ILE A 135 10.91 -4.99 -0.01
CA ILE A 135 10.93 -6.30 -0.66
C ILE A 135 10.45 -7.42 0.26
N LYS A 136 10.54 -7.22 1.58
CA LYS A 136 10.13 -8.21 2.58
C LYS A 136 9.69 -7.55 3.87
N LYS A 137 8.66 -8.12 4.50
CA LYS A 137 8.23 -7.86 5.88
C LYS A 137 8.38 -9.16 6.66
N THR A 138 8.91 -9.09 7.87
CA THR A 138 9.01 -10.22 8.81
C THR A 138 8.25 -9.87 10.09
N ILE A 139 7.35 -10.73 10.51
CA ILE A 139 6.60 -10.64 11.78
C ILE A 139 7.21 -11.66 12.74
N LEU A 140 8.04 -11.19 13.67
CA LEU A 140 8.90 -12.05 14.49
C LEU A 140 8.11 -12.96 15.43
N SER A 141 7.00 -12.46 16.00
CA SER A 141 6.20 -13.22 16.97
C SER A 141 5.59 -14.50 16.39
N ASN A 142 5.34 -14.53 15.08
CA ASN A 142 4.56 -15.59 14.43
C ASN A 142 5.37 -16.38 13.40
N ASN A 143 6.67 -16.09 13.26
CA ASN A 143 7.54 -16.63 12.22
C ASN A 143 6.88 -16.54 10.82
N GLU A 144 6.34 -15.36 10.53
CA GLU A 144 5.64 -15.06 9.29
C GLU A 144 6.45 -14.05 8.47
N THR A 145 6.54 -14.26 7.16
CA THR A 145 7.13 -13.29 6.24
C THR A 145 6.20 -13.00 5.08
N ILE A 146 6.26 -11.77 4.57
CA ILE A 146 5.55 -11.34 3.37
C ILE A 146 6.59 -10.79 2.40
N GLN A 147 6.73 -11.41 1.24
CA GLN A 147 7.54 -10.88 0.13
C GLN A 147 6.69 -10.00 -0.77
N TYR A 148 7.25 -8.88 -1.20
CA TYR A 148 6.61 -7.89 -2.06
C TYR A 148 7.23 -7.96 -3.46
N VAL A 149 6.44 -8.40 -4.44
CA VAL A 149 6.90 -8.54 -5.82
C VAL A 149 6.39 -7.36 -6.63
N TYR A 150 7.29 -6.73 -7.39
CA TYR A 150 6.97 -5.55 -8.19
C TYR A 150 6.99 -5.85 -9.69
N GLU A 151 6.02 -5.26 -10.40
CA GLU A 151 5.99 -5.18 -11.86
C GLU A 151 5.67 -3.74 -12.24
N GLN A 152 6.44 -3.16 -13.18
CA GLN A 152 6.26 -1.76 -13.60
C GLN A 152 6.20 -0.76 -12.43
N ASN A 153 7.10 -0.93 -11.45
CA ASN A 153 7.17 -0.12 -10.22
C ASN A 153 5.95 -0.16 -9.28
N LYS A 154 5.01 -1.10 -9.48
CA LYS A 154 3.87 -1.34 -8.57
C LYS A 154 3.96 -2.73 -7.96
N ILE A 155 3.47 -2.91 -6.75
CA ILE A 155 3.38 -4.24 -6.13
C ILE A 155 2.34 -5.04 -6.90
N SER A 156 2.75 -6.09 -7.60
CA SER A 156 1.85 -6.98 -8.34
C SER A 156 1.42 -8.17 -7.48
N ARG A 157 2.28 -8.63 -6.57
CA ARG A 157 2.02 -9.80 -5.74
C ARG A 157 2.59 -9.67 -4.33
N LEU A 158 1.89 -10.31 -3.39
CA LEU A 158 2.36 -10.57 -2.03
C LEU A 158 2.44 -12.08 -1.82
N ILE A 159 3.56 -12.57 -1.32
CA ILE A 159 3.75 -13.99 -1.01
C ILE A 159 3.96 -14.11 0.50
N SER A 160 2.97 -14.68 1.19
CA SER A 160 3.06 -14.93 2.64
C SER A 160 3.60 -16.33 2.91
N THR A 161 4.56 -16.43 3.83
CA THR A 161 5.04 -17.68 4.37
C THR A 161 4.89 -17.69 5.88
N LYS A 162 4.56 -18.85 6.46
CA LYS A 162 4.46 -19.08 7.89
C LYS A 162 5.19 -20.36 8.25
N ASN A 163 6.07 -20.32 9.24
CA ASN A 163 6.90 -21.47 9.62
C ASN A 163 7.67 -22.06 8.42
N ASN A 164 8.21 -21.18 7.56
CA ASN A 164 8.92 -21.54 6.32
C ASN A 164 8.07 -22.28 5.27
N HIS A 165 6.75 -22.34 5.43
CA HIS A 165 5.83 -22.88 4.44
C HIS A 165 5.07 -21.76 3.76
N LEU A 166 4.80 -21.91 2.46
CA LEU A 166 3.90 -21.03 1.73
C LEU A 166 2.53 -21.05 2.41
N ALA A 167 2.04 -19.88 2.83
CA ALA A 167 0.76 -19.73 3.52
C ALA A 167 -0.32 -19.21 2.57
N SER A 168 0.01 -18.17 1.80
CA SER A 168 -0.91 -17.58 0.82
C SER A 168 -0.17 -16.75 -0.23
N GLN A 169 -0.88 -16.44 -1.31
CA GLN A 169 -0.46 -15.46 -2.30
C GLN A 169 -1.62 -14.50 -2.60
N SER A 170 -1.32 -13.20 -2.63
CA SER A 170 -2.23 -12.16 -3.09
C SER A 170 -1.75 -11.62 -4.43
N ASN A 171 -2.63 -11.58 -5.42
CA ASN A 171 -2.41 -10.87 -6.69
C ASN A 171 -3.13 -9.52 -6.63
N ILE A 172 -2.45 -8.44 -6.99
CA ILE A 172 -2.94 -7.07 -6.94
C ILE A 172 -3.15 -6.57 -8.37
N TYR A 173 -4.36 -6.11 -8.68
CA TYR A 173 -4.74 -5.58 -9.98
C TYR A 173 -4.99 -4.08 -9.87
N TYR A 174 -4.50 -3.32 -10.85
CA TYR A 174 -4.66 -1.87 -10.89
C TYR A 174 -5.49 -1.48 -12.11
N ASN A 175 -6.31 -0.43 -11.96
CA ASN A 175 -7.00 0.18 -13.08
C ASN A 175 -6.07 1.12 -13.89
N GLN A 176 -6.60 1.67 -14.98
CA GLN A 176 -5.86 2.55 -15.89
C GLN A 176 -5.34 3.83 -15.22
N ASN A 177 -6.01 4.30 -14.15
CA ASN A 177 -5.60 5.47 -13.37
C ASN A 177 -4.51 5.13 -12.33
N GLY A 178 -4.06 3.88 -12.29
CA GLY A 178 -3.04 3.41 -11.35
C GLY A 178 -3.55 3.18 -9.92
N ASN A 179 -4.86 3.16 -9.72
CA ASN A 179 -5.46 2.81 -8.44
C ASN A 179 -5.64 1.30 -8.33
N VAL A 180 -5.55 0.74 -7.12
CA VAL A 180 -5.86 -0.68 -6.94
C VAL A 180 -7.32 -0.90 -7.29
N ASP A 181 -7.61 -1.84 -8.17
CA ASP A 181 -8.98 -2.21 -8.51
C ASP A 181 -9.43 -3.34 -7.58
N SER A 182 -8.61 -4.38 -7.50
CA SER A 182 -8.91 -5.56 -6.71
C SER A 182 -7.66 -6.29 -6.24
N ILE A 183 -7.81 -7.03 -5.15
CA ILE A 183 -6.81 -7.96 -4.63
C ILE A 183 -7.46 -9.33 -4.53
N VAL A 184 -6.78 -10.36 -5.05
CA VAL A 184 -7.25 -11.74 -4.98
C VAL A 184 -6.24 -12.56 -4.20
N THR A 185 -6.63 -13.00 -3.01
CA THR A 185 -5.81 -13.78 -2.10
C THR A 185 -6.24 -15.25 -2.11
N ARG A 186 -5.28 -16.16 -2.26
CA ARG A 186 -5.49 -17.62 -2.18
C ARG A 186 -4.58 -18.22 -1.14
N SER A 187 -5.14 -19.09 -0.30
CA SER A 187 -4.35 -19.89 0.64
C SER A 187 -3.64 -21.03 -0.08
N ALA A 188 -2.47 -21.40 0.41
CA ALA A 188 -1.75 -22.56 -0.08
C ALA A 188 -2.45 -23.85 0.34
N ILE A 189 -2.35 -24.87 -0.51
CA ILE A 189 -2.80 -26.22 -0.22
C ILE A 189 -1.60 -27.16 -0.22
N TRP A 190 -1.66 -28.19 0.62
CA TRP A 190 -0.65 -29.25 0.64
C TRP A 190 -0.81 -30.14 -0.61
N ASN A 191 0.29 -30.33 -1.35
CA ASN A 191 0.37 -31.26 -2.46
C ASN A 191 1.12 -32.52 -2.02
N ASN A 192 0.41 -33.66 -1.99
CA ASN A 192 0.98 -34.95 -1.60
C ASN A 192 2.03 -35.48 -2.59
N ILE A 193 1.96 -35.10 -3.88
CA ILE A 193 2.88 -35.58 -4.92
C ILE A 193 4.24 -34.90 -4.76
N THR A 194 4.24 -33.57 -4.58
CA THR A 194 5.48 -32.79 -4.42
C THR A 194 5.93 -32.65 -2.97
N SER A 195 5.12 -33.12 -2.01
CA SER A 195 5.33 -32.93 -0.57
C SER A 195 5.60 -31.46 -0.21
N SER A 196 4.81 -30.55 -0.77
CA SER A 196 4.99 -29.11 -0.59
C SER A 196 3.68 -28.33 -0.61
N TYR A 197 3.68 -27.15 0.01
CA TYR A 197 2.57 -26.21 -0.07
C TYR A 197 2.64 -25.42 -1.37
N GLN A 198 1.52 -25.34 -2.10
CA GLN A 198 1.42 -24.63 -3.38
C GLN A 198 0.11 -23.84 -3.50
N ILE A 199 0.11 -22.81 -4.34
CA ILE A 199 -1.13 -22.10 -4.70
C ILE A 199 -1.84 -22.88 -5.81
N ASN A 200 -3.09 -23.25 -5.55
CA ASN A 200 -3.97 -23.77 -6.59
C ASN A 200 -4.77 -22.62 -7.23
N PHE A 201 -4.31 -22.12 -8.38
CA PHE A 201 -4.98 -21.02 -9.07
C PHE A 201 -6.34 -21.41 -9.68
N SER A 202 -6.59 -22.70 -9.91
CA SER A 202 -7.89 -23.18 -10.38
C SER A 202 -8.88 -23.40 -9.24
N ALA A 203 -8.44 -23.34 -7.97
CA ALA A 203 -9.33 -23.42 -6.83
C ALA A 203 -10.28 -22.21 -6.82
N LYS A 204 -11.55 -22.49 -6.50
CA LYS A 204 -12.55 -21.44 -6.35
C LYS A 204 -12.41 -20.69 -5.03
N GLY A 205 -11.86 -21.35 -4.00
CA GLY A 205 -11.61 -20.78 -2.69
C GLY A 205 -10.61 -19.63 -2.75
N ARG A 206 -11.04 -18.45 -2.32
CA ARG A 206 -10.25 -17.21 -2.37
C ARG A 206 -10.91 -16.09 -1.58
N ILE A 207 -10.14 -15.08 -1.25
CA ILE A 207 -10.66 -13.78 -0.78
C ILE A 207 -10.52 -12.79 -1.94
N VAL A 208 -11.57 -12.04 -2.23
CA VAL A 208 -11.56 -10.96 -3.22
C VAL A 208 -11.88 -9.66 -2.52
N GLU A 209 -10.93 -8.73 -2.57
CA GLU A 209 -11.08 -7.37 -2.08
C GLU A 209 -11.24 -6.43 -3.27
N VAL A 210 -12.18 -5.49 -3.21
CA VAL A 210 -12.49 -4.53 -4.27
C VAL A 210 -12.54 -3.13 -3.70
N PHE A 211 -11.94 -2.18 -4.42
CA PHE A 211 -11.82 -0.78 -4.01
C PHE A 211 -12.57 0.10 -5.01
N LYS A 212 -13.44 0.99 -4.52
CA LYS A 212 -14.39 1.72 -5.37
C LYS A 212 -14.50 3.19 -4.96
N ASN A 213 -15.12 3.97 -5.84
CA ASN A 213 -15.44 5.38 -5.63
C ASN A 213 -14.18 6.20 -5.31
N TYR A 214 -13.22 6.12 -6.22
CA TYR A 214 -12.01 6.92 -6.17
C TYR A 214 -12.30 8.39 -6.45
N ASP A 215 -11.67 9.27 -5.67
CA ASP A 215 -11.58 10.69 -5.99
C ASP A 215 -10.51 10.97 -7.06
N ASN A 216 -10.28 12.25 -7.36
CA ASN A 216 -9.20 12.71 -8.24
C ASN A 216 -8.05 13.39 -7.48
N LYS A 217 -7.94 13.17 -6.16
CA LYS A 217 -6.92 13.81 -5.32
C LYS A 217 -5.74 12.89 -5.10
N ALA A 218 -4.55 13.47 -4.93
CA ALA A 218 -3.39 12.68 -4.54
C ALA A 218 -3.65 12.00 -3.19
N ASN A 219 -3.19 10.76 -3.07
CA ASN A 219 -3.32 9.98 -1.85
C ASN A 219 -2.09 10.21 -0.94
N PRO A 220 -2.24 10.85 0.22
CA PRO A 220 -1.12 11.18 1.11
C PRO A 220 -0.57 9.96 1.86
N THR A 221 -1.12 8.76 1.65
CA THR A 221 -0.70 7.53 2.34
C THR A 221 0.36 6.71 1.63
N LYS A 222 0.78 7.09 0.41
CA LYS A 222 1.69 6.29 -0.43
C LYS A 222 2.99 5.87 0.26
N ASN A 223 3.58 6.77 1.05
CA ASN A 223 4.86 6.52 1.73
C ASN A 223 4.71 5.89 3.13
N LEU A 224 3.53 5.39 3.46
CA LEU A 224 3.17 4.86 4.79
C LEU A 224 2.81 3.36 4.78
N MET A 225 3.22 2.64 3.72
CA MET A 225 2.94 1.21 3.53
C MET A 225 3.46 0.29 4.64
N ILE A 226 4.35 0.77 5.51
CA ILE A 226 4.89 0.03 6.66
C ILE A 226 3.82 -0.18 7.77
N PHE A 227 2.75 0.61 7.77
CA PHE A 227 1.65 0.49 8.73
C PHE A 227 0.51 -0.34 8.15
N ASP A 228 0.16 -1.46 8.81
CA ASP A 228 -0.78 -2.46 8.29
C ASP A 228 -2.15 -1.86 7.93
N GLU A 229 -2.69 -0.98 8.77
CA GLU A 229 -3.99 -0.34 8.51
C GLU A 229 -3.95 0.66 7.36
N ILE A 230 -2.78 1.16 6.99
CA ILE A 230 -2.59 2.15 5.91
C ILE A 230 -2.22 1.45 4.60
N PHE A 231 -1.63 0.25 4.68
CA PHE A 231 -1.08 -0.49 3.56
C PHE A 231 -2.00 -0.52 2.33
N LEU A 232 -3.24 -0.98 2.46
CA LEU A 232 -4.15 -1.08 1.32
C LEU A 232 -4.46 0.27 0.68
N ARG A 233 -4.58 1.33 1.49
CA ARG A 233 -4.78 2.69 0.97
C ARG A 233 -3.53 3.18 0.25
N SER A 234 -2.33 2.90 0.76
CA SER A 234 -1.05 3.34 0.18
C SER A 234 -0.78 2.82 -1.23
N LEU A 235 -1.46 1.75 -1.66
CA LEU A 235 -1.29 1.17 -3.00
C LEU A 235 -1.86 2.04 -4.13
N SER A 236 -2.83 2.92 -3.84
CA SER A 236 -3.53 3.70 -4.88
C SER A 236 -2.96 5.09 -5.10
N GLN A 237 -3.10 5.60 -6.32
CA GLN A 237 -2.78 7.00 -6.66
C GLN A 237 -3.74 7.99 -6.00
N ASN A 238 -5.02 7.62 -5.92
CA ASN A 238 -6.13 8.40 -5.39
C ASN A 238 -6.80 7.71 -4.20
N ASN A 239 -7.75 8.41 -3.57
CA ASN A 239 -8.41 7.92 -2.36
C ASN A 239 -9.74 7.23 -2.72
N TYR A 240 -9.88 5.96 -2.37
CA TYR A 240 -11.18 5.29 -2.42
C TYR A 240 -12.02 5.62 -1.19
N SER A 241 -13.32 5.69 -1.40
CA SER A 241 -14.34 5.88 -0.36
C SER A 241 -15.20 4.64 -0.11
N SER A 242 -14.93 3.54 -0.82
CA SER A 242 -15.62 2.26 -0.63
C SER A 242 -14.69 1.06 -0.78
N TYR A 243 -14.88 0.07 0.08
CA TYR A 243 -14.16 -1.18 0.15
C TYR A 243 -15.13 -2.34 0.37
N GLU A 244 -14.91 -3.44 -0.34
CA GLU A 244 -15.64 -4.69 -0.19
C GLU A 244 -14.66 -5.86 -0.10
N SER A 245 -14.96 -6.84 0.75
CA SER A 245 -14.22 -8.10 0.83
C SER A 245 -15.18 -9.28 0.86
N LYS A 246 -14.94 -10.26 -0.02
CA LYS A 246 -15.74 -11.49 -0.14
C LYS A 246 -14.83 -12.71 0.01
N SER A 247 -15.16 -13.58 0.95
CA SER A 247 -14.51 -14.88 1.09
C SER A 247 -15.35 -15.95 0.42
N TYR A 248 -14.72 -16.68 -0.51
CA TYR A 248 -15.31 -17.77 -1.28
C TYR A 248 -14.78 -19.11 -0.77
N ASP A 249 -15.66 -20.10 -0.65
CA ASP A 249 -15.28 -21.46 -0.31
C ASP A 249 -14.75 -22.23 -1.54
N ASN A 250 -14.40 -23.51 -1.35
CA ASN A 250 -13.89 -24.37 -2.43
C ASN A 250 -14.92 -24.68 -3.54
N SER A 251 -16.21 -24.48 -3.28
CA SER A 251 -17.28 -24.61 -4.28
C SER A 251 -17.53 -23.29 -5.05
N GLY A 252 -16.96 -22.19 -4.56
CA GLY A 252 -17.10 -20.84 -5.09
C GLY A 252 -18.29 -20.09 -4.52
N GLN A 253 -18.85 -20.55 -3.40
CA GLN A 253 -19.92 -19.85 -2.70
C GLN A 253 -19.34 -18.83 -1.72
N VAL A 254 -19.99 -17.68 -1.60
CA VAL A 254 -19.60 -16.65 -0.63
C VAL A 254 -20.05 -17.11 0.75
N TYR A 255 -19.12 -17.20 1.70
CA TYR A 255 -19.42 -17.52 3.10
C TYR A 255 -19.15 -16.36 4.05
N GLU A 256 -18.44 -15.33 3.61
CA GLU A 256 -18.20 -14.11 4.36
C GLU A 256 -18.21 -12.90 3.43
N PHE A 257 -18.85 -11.82 3.87
CA PHE A 257 -18.93 -10.57 3.13
C PHE A 257 -18.81 -9.38 4.08
N ASN A 258 -17.82 -8.54 3.84
CA ASN A 258 -17.56 -7.33 4.61
C ASN A 258 -17.55 -6.12 3.69
N THR A 259 -18.13 -5.01 4.15
CA THR A 259 -18.09 -3.73 3.44
C THR A 259 -17.64 -2.63 4.38
N ARG A 260 -17.01 -1.60 3.80
CA ARG A 260 -16.71 -0.35 4.50
C ARG A 260 -16.84 0.80 3.52
N SER A 261 -17.44 1.88 3.99
CA SER A 261 -17.58 3.11 3.23
C SER A 261 -17.16 4.29 4.11
N TRP A 262 -16.60 5.32 3.48
CA TRP A 262 -16.14 6.52 4.16
C TRP A 262 -16.68 7.75 3.46
N THR A 263 -17.13 8.73 4.25
CA THR A 263 -17.35 10.08 3.76
C THR A 263 -16.03 10.82 3.87
N LEU A 264 -15.37 11.08 2.74
CA LEU A 264 -14.06 11.74 2.73
C LEU A 264 -14.25 13.26 2.82
N ASN A 265 -13.56 13.87 3.78
CA ASN A 265 -13.56 15.32 3.95
C ASN A 265 -12.38 15.95 3.20
N TYR A 266 -12.59 17.16 2.68
CA TYR A 266 -11.56 17.91 1.97
C TYR A 266 -11.39 19.30 2.58
N THR A 267 -10.14 19.74 2.72
CA THR A 267 -9.77 21.09 3.16
C THR A 267 -8.77 21.63 2.16
N ASN A 268 -9.02 22.81 1.60
CA ASN A 268 -8.18 23.40 0.55
C ASN A 268 -7.93 22.46 -0.64
N ASN A 269 -8.97 21.72 -1.07
CA ASN A 269 -8.92 20.77 -2.18
C ASN A 269 -8.05 19.52 -1.93
N GLU A 270 -7.60 19.30 -0.70
CA GLU A 270 -6.83 18.14 -0.27
C GLU A 270 -7.63 17.29 0.71
N ILE A 271 -7.44 15.98 0.69
CA ILE A 271 -8.12 15.09 1.62
C ILE A 271 -7.66 15.35 3.06
N ASN A 272 -8.62 15.39 3.97
CA ASN A 272 -8.39 15.57 5.40
C ASN A 272 -8.92 14.36 6.15
N PHE A 273 -8.02 13.45 6.50
CA PHE A 273 -8.35 12.31 7.34
C PHE A 273 -8.40 12.65 8.84
N GLY A 274 -8.02 13.87 9.25
CA GLY A 274 -7.98 14.27 10.66
C GLY A 274 -9.32 14.75 11.22
N ASN A 275 -10.27 15.10 10.36
CA ASN A 275 -11.57 15.69 10.73
C ASN A 275 -12.75 14.75 10.47
#